data_AF-A0A286UB89-F1
#
_entry.id   AF-A0A286UB89-F1
#
_cell.length_a   1.000
_cell.length_b   1.000
_cell.length_c   1.000
_cell.angle_alpha   90.00
_cell.angle_beta   90.00
_cell.angle_gamma   90.00
#
_symmetry.space_group_name_H-M   'P 1'
#
loop_
_entity.id
_entity.type
_entity.pdbx_description
1 polymer ?
#
loop_
_entity_poly.entity_id
_entity_poly.type
_entity_poly.pdbx_seq_one_letter_code
_entity_poly.pdbx_strand_id
1 'polypeptide(L)'
;MFLSTFTYVLASTLALLSHTQALPTSSPSPRYFPQGTISSPANGTIILPGQSFDFYYNQRGDYCLSSYNFSVWLLTSPPGSSMIGDDSTMTGHYFGRFSYSSITNENPANPAPAQLTMPDFSKSSGGFGIGASGSSVPMYLAVLEEWDECAPTLGQHFSLAVNTLIYNGTSTTTPSS
;
A
#
# COMPACT_ATOMS: atom_id res chain seq x y z
N MET A 1 -53.36 50.20 -43.49
CA MET A 1 -52.29 50.05 -42.49
C MET A 1 -51.98 48.55 -42.41
N PHE A 2 -51.06 48.07 -43.24
CA PHE A 2 -50.80 46.64 -43.44
C PHE A 2 -49.63 46.19 -42.55
N LEU A 3 -49.84 45.10 -41.82
CA LEU A 3 -48.87 44.40 -40.97
C LEU A 3 -47.71 43.86 -41.81
N SER A 4 -46.47 44.12 -41.38
CA SER A 4 -45.26 43.48 -41.89
C SER A 4 -44.78 42.44 -40.89
N THR A 5 -44.85 41.17 -41.29
CA THR A 5 -44.32 40.01 -40.55
C THR A 5 -42.82 39.87 -40.79
N PHE A 6 -42.03 39.83 -39.72
CA PHE A 6 -40.59 39.62 -39.77
C PHE A 6 -40.27 38.15 -39.47
N THR A 7 -39.72 37.45 -40.47
CA THR A 7 -39.30 36.05 -40.40
C THR A 7 -37.90 35.96 -39.78
N TYR A 8 -37.72 35.23 -38.67
CA TYR A 8 -36.40 34.91 -38.12
C TYR A 8 -35.92 33.56 -38.64
N VAL A 9 -34.71 33.55 -39.22
CA VAL A 9 -34.00 32.36 -39.70
C VAL A 9 -33.31 31.67 -38.52
N LEU A 10 -33.61 30.38 -38.31
CA LEU A 10 -32.89 29.50 -37.37
C LEU A 10 -31.47 29.23 -37.88
N ALA A 11 -30.46 29.54 -37.08
CA ALA A 11 -29.08 29.08 -37.30
C ALA A 11 -28.79 27.90 -36.37
N SER A 12 -28.72 26.69 -36.93
CA SER A 12 -28.34 25.47 -36.22
C SER A 12 -26.82 25.31 -36.23
N THR A 13 -26.15 25.52 -35.09
CA THR A 13 -24.71 25.27 -34.94
C THR A 13 -24.47 23.83 -34.48
N LEU A 14 -23.85 23.04 -35.36
CA LEU A 14 -23.39 21.68 -35.08
C LEU A 14 -22.05 21.73 -34.33
N ALA A 15 -22.02 21.36 -33.05
CA ALA A 15 -20.78 21.25 -32.28
C ALA A 15 -20.19 19.83 -32.43
N LEU A 16 -19.04 19.70 -33.09
CA LEU A 16 -18.28 18.45 -33.13
C LEU A 16 -17.54 18.25 -31.79
N LEU A 17 -17.93 17.23 -31.01
CA LEU A 17 -17.17 16.78 -29.84
C LEU A 17 -16.02 15.86 -30.28
N SER A 18 -14.79 16.37 -30.20
CA SER A 18 -13.58 15.56 -30.34
C SER A 18 -13.37 14.69 -29.09
N HIS A 19 -13.61 13.39 -29.19
CA HIS A 19 -13.26 12.43 -28.14
C HIS A 19 -11.79 12.03 -28.29
N THR A 20 -10.90 12.68 -27.53
CA THR A 20 -9.53 12.19 -27.33
C THR A 20 -9.54 11.09 -26.28
N GLN A 21 -9.56 9.84 -26.72
CA GLN A 21 -9.32 8.69 -25.85
C GLN A 21 -7.84 8.65 -25.47
N ALA A 22 -7.55 8.80 -24.18
CA ALA A 22 -6.21 8.63 -23.64
C ALA A 22 -5.87 7.12 -23.60
N LEU A 23 -4.76 6.73 -24.23
CA LEU A 23 -4.24 5.37 -24.12
C LEU A 23 -3.67 5.16 -22.70
N PRO A 24 -3.92 4.02 -22.04
CA PRO A 24 -3.32 3.71 -20.76
C PRO A 24 -1.81 3.51 -20.95
N THR A 25 -1.01 4.40 -20.37
CA THR A 25 0.44 4.25 -20.29
C THR A 25 0.79 3.23 -19.21
N SER A 26 1.13 2.00 -19.58
CA SER A 26 1.78 1.07 -18.67
C SER A 26 3.25 1.49 -18.50
N SER A 27 3.58 2.10 -17.36
CA SER A 27 4.98 2.35 -17.02
C SER A 27 5.68 1.00 -16.79
N PRO A 28 6.87 0.75 -17.36
CA PRO A 28 7.65 -0.42 -17.00
C PRO A 28 7.97 -0.35 -15.50
N SER A 29 7.76 -1.46 -14.79
CA SER A 29 8.20 -1.59 -13.40
C SER A 29 9.73 -1.41 -13.34
N PRO A 30 10.27 -0.64 -12.39
CA PRO A 30 11.71 -0.48 -12.27
C PRO A 30 12.38 -1.85 -12.10
N ARG A 31 13.47 -2.08 -12.83
CA ARG A 31 14.24 -3.34 -12.75
C ARG A 31 15.01 -3.49 -11.45
N TYR A 32 15.15 -2.41 -10.70
CA TYR A 32 15.89 -2.33 -9.45
C TYR A 32 15.24 -1.33 -8.51
N PHE A 33 15.26 -1.66 -7.22
CA PHE A 33 14.77 -0.83 -6.14
C PHE A 33 15.96 -0.39 -5.25
N PRO A 34 16.38 0.88 -5.31
CA PRO A 34 17.43 1.40 -4.42
C PRO A 34 16.94 1.54 -2.97
N GLN A 35 15.65 1.32 -2.72
CA GLN A 35 15.03 1.19 -1.42
C GLN A 35 13.84 0.23 -1.55
N GLY A 36 13.65 -0.62 -0.55
CA GLY A 36 12.50 -1.52 -0.58
C GLY A 36 11.16 -0.78 -0.40
N THR A 37 10.14 -1.22 -1.12
CA THR A 37 8.84 -0.54 -1.22
C THR A 37 7.68 -1.52 -1.22
N ILE A 38 6.50 -1.09 -0.77
CA ILE A 38 5.28 -1.91 -0.79
C ILE A 38 4.46 -1.54 -2.03
N SER A 39 4.39 -2.45 -3.02
CA SER A 39 3.54 -2.26 -4.21
C SER A 39 2.07 -2.60 -3.94
N SER A 40 1.83 -3.59 -3.10
CA SER A 40 0.48 -4.01 -2.73
C SER A 40 0.42 -4.36 -1.24
N PRO A 41 -0.64 -3.93 -0.53
CA PRO A 41 -1.71 -3.03 -0.98
C PRO A 41 -1.21 -1.59 -1.19
N ALA A 42 -1.87 -0.83 -2.07
CA ALA A 42 -1.54 0.58 -2.29
C ALA A 42 -2.03 1.47 -1.15
N ASN A 43 -1.47 2.68 -1.02
CA ASN A 43 -1.93 3.68 -0.05
C ASN A 43 -3.44 3.97 -0.21
N GLY A 44 -4.16 4.05 0.91
CA GLY A 44 -5.59 4.29 0.98
C GLY A 44 -6.47 3.06 0.71
N THR A 45 -5.87 1.89 0.49
CA THR A 45 -6.65 0.65 0.24
C THR A 45 -7.50 0.32 1.47
N ILE A 46 -8.79 0.09 1.22
CA ILE A 46 -9.76 -0.33 2.24
C ILE A 46 -9.74 -1.85 2.33
N ILE A 47 -9.58 -2.39 3.54
CA ILE A 47 -9.56 -3.83 3.78
C ILE A 47 -10.42 -4.14 5.01
N LEU A 48 -11.35 -5.08 4.86
CA LEU A 48 -12.26 -5.48 5.93
C LEU A 48 -11.58 -6.44 6.92
N PRO A 49 -12.04 -6.49 8.18
CA PRO A 49 -11.58 -7.48 9.15
C PRO A 49 -11.74 -8.91 8.61
N GLY A 50 -10.70 -9.74 8.71
CA GLY A 50 -10.69 -11.12 8.21
C GLY A 50 -10.57 -11.26 6.68
N GLN A 51 -10.52 -10.16 5.94
CA GLN A 51 -10.36 -10.19 4.49
C GLN A 51 -8.90 -10.49 4.12
N SER A 52 -8.68 -11.39 3.15
CA SER A 52 -7.38 -11.57 2.52
C SER A 52 -7.09 -10.44 1.54
N PHE A 53 -5.83 -10.02 1.48
CA PHE A 53 -5.36 -8.98 0.57
C PHE A 53 -4.00 -9.36 -0.01
N ASP A 54 -3.76 -8.94 -1.26
CA ASP A 54 -2.50 -9.19 -1.94
C ASP A 54 -1.38 -8.39 -1.29
N PHE A 55 -0.29 -9.07 -0.98
CA PHE A 55 0.90 -8.47 -0.41
C PHE A 55 2.09 -8.66 -1.35
N TYR A 56 2.70 -7.54 -1.72
CA TYR A 56 3.92 -7.56 -2.52
C TYR A 56 4.88 -6.48 -2.07
N TYR A 57 6.06 -6.91 -1.62
CA TYR A 57 7.15 -6.06 -1.22
C TYR A 57 8.27 -6.16 -2.26
N ASN A 58 8.64 -5.03 -2.86
CA ASN A 58 9.80 -4.96 -3.72
C ASN A 58 11.03 -4.82 -2.84
N GLN A 59 11.81 -5.90 -2.75
CA GLN A 59 13.10 -5.87 -2.07
C GLN A 59 14.16 -5.13 -2.89
N ARG A 60 15.24 -4.73 -2.22
CA ARG A 60 16.46 -4.28 -2.89
C ARG A 60 17.12 -5.46 -3.61
N GLY A 61 17.72 -5.18 -4.76
CA GLY A 61 18.44 -6.20 -5.51
C GLY A 61 19.19 -5.66 -6.72
N ASP A 62 20.50 -5.47 -6.57
CA ASP A 62 21.43 -5.13 -7.65
C ASP A 62 22.83 -5.67 -7.32
N TYR A 63 23.79 -5.50 -8.22
CA TYR A 63 25.19 -5.75 -7.92
C TYR A 63 25.60 -4.93 -6.69
N CYS A 64 26.14 -5.61 -5.66
CA CYS A 64 26.52 -4.99 -4.40
C CYS A 64 25.38 -4.42 -3.54
N LEU A 65 24.10 -4.77 -3.79
CA LEU A 65 22.99 -4.44 -2.88
C LEU A 65 22.01 -5.61 -2.76
N SER A 66 21.79 -6.11 -1.55
CA SER A 66 20.90 -7.25 -1.32
C SER A 66 20.07 -7.08 -0.05
N SER A 67 18.78 -7.36 -0.16
CA SER A 67 17.92 -7.57 1.02
C SER A 67 18.08 -9.00 1.55
N TYR A 68 17.95 -9.14 2.87
CA TYR A 68 17.95 -10.43 3.56
C TYR A 68 16.53 -10.78 4.01
N ASN A 69 16.22 -10.46 5.26
CA ASN A 69 14.91 -10.70 5.83
C ASN A 69 14.17 -9.39 5.97
N PHE A 70 12.86 -9.48 5.99
CA PHE A 70 12.01 -8.35 6.36
C PHE A 70 10.88 -8.82 7.25
N SER A 71 10.44 -7.95 8.14
CA SER A 71 9.31 -8.21 9.02
C SER A 71 8.14 -7.30 8.64
N VAL A 72 6.94 -7.87 8.67
CA VAL A 72 5.72 -7.17 8.24
C VAL A 72 4.82 -6.97 9.46
N TRP A 73 4.43 -5.71 9.66
CA TRP A 73 3.63 -5.26 10.79
C TRP A 73 2.46 -4.42 10.30
N LEU A 74 1.31 -4.52 10.96
CA LEU A 74 0.22 -3.56 10.86
C LEU A 74 0.21 -2.71 12.12
N LEU A 75 0.44 -1.41 12.00
CA LEU A 75 0.53 -0.51 13.14
C LEU A 75 -0.74 0.36 13.25
N THR A 76 -1.15 0.68 14.47
CA THR A 76 -2.31 1.54 14.75
C THR A 76 -1.97 3.03 14.78
N SER A 77 -0.69 3.37 14.76
CA SER A 77 -0.19 4.75 14.69
C SER A 77 0.97 4.83 13.69
N PRO A 78 1.23 6.01 13.09
CA PRO A 78 2.35 6.16 12.17
C PRO A 78 3.65 5.78 12.86
N PRO A 79 4.54 5.02 12.19
CA PRO A 79 5.86 4.78 12.73
C PRO A 79 6.62 6.11 12.84
N GLY A 80 6.97 6.48 14.07
CA GLY A 80 7.63 7.73 14.41
C GLY A 80 8.42 7.60 15.71
N SER A 81 8.58 8.70 16.45
CA SER A 81 9.31 8.74 17.73
C SER A 81 8.75 7.82 18.82
N SER A 82 7.54 7.27 18.67
CA SER A 82 6.93 6.28 19.58
C SER A 82 7.63 4.91 19.57
N MET A 83 8.54 4.66 18.63
CA MET A 83 9.44 3.49 18.67
C MET A 83 10.53 3.63 19.76
N ILE A 84 10.67 4.82 20.35
CA ILE A 84 11.55 5.11 21.49
C ILE A 84 10.64 5.16 22.72
N GLY A 85 10.89 4.26 23.68
CA GLY A 85 10.01 4.00 24.81
C GLY A 85 9.65 5.23 25.64
N ASP A 86 8.46 5.76 25.39
CA ASP A 86 7.63 6.43 26.38
C ASP A 86 6.27 5.69 26.45
N ASP A 87 5.41 6.07 27.40
CA ASP A 87 4.11 5.44 27.60
C ASP A 87 3.14 5.62 26.40
N SER A 88 3.55 6.29 25.31
CA SER A 88 2.85 6.29 24.01
C SER A 88 3.08 4.96 23.26
N THR A 89 2.61 3.89 23.87
CA THR A 89 2.72 2.54 23.32
C THR A 89 2.00 2.45 21.96
N MET A 90 2.77 2.15 20.92
CA MET A 90 2.22 1.76 19.62
C MET A 90 1.65 0.34 19.73
N THR A 91 0.46 0.13 19.19
CA THR A 91 -0.16 -1.21 19.09
C THR A 91 -0.21 -1.66 17.63
N GLY A 92 -0.42 -2.96 17.42
CA GLY A 92 -0.43 -3.49 16.07
C GLY A 92 -0.56 -5.01 15.99
N HIS A 93 -0.28 -5.53 14.81
CA HIS A 93 -0.30 -6.97 14.51
C HIS A 93 0.97 -7.35 13.74
N TYR A 94 1.61 -8.44 14.17
CA TYR A 94 2.77 -9.01 13.49
C TYR A 94 2.32 -10.11 12.54
N PHE A 95 2.58 -9.94 11.23
CA PHE A 95 2.26 -10.96 10.25
C PHE A 95 3.33 -12.04 10.14
N GLY A 96 4.59 -11.66 10.35
CA GLY A 96 5.71 -12.58 10.20
C GLY A 96 6.98 -11.90 9.71
N ARG A 97 8.03 -12.71 9.64
CA ARG A 97 9.33 -12.37 9.09
C ARG A 97 9.57 -13.25 7.88
N PHE A 98 9.75 -12.63 6.72
CA PHE A 98 9.88 -13.31 5.44
C PHE A 98 11.21 -12.95 4.79
N SER A 99 11.50 -13.64 3.70
CA SER A 99 12.66 -13.40 2.83
C SER A 99 12.25 -13.73 1.41
N TYR A 100 12.86 -13.09 0.41
CA TYR A 100 12.70 -13.50 -0.98
C TYR A 100 13.97 -14.17 -1.49
N SER A 101 13.85 -14.77 -2.67
CA SER A 101 14.99 -15.29 -3.38
C SER A 101 15.91 -14.13 -3.79
N SER A 102 17.21 -14.32 -3.62
CA SER A 102 18.25 -13.39 -4.07
C SER A 102 19.46 -14.17 -4.58
N ILE A 103 20.41 -13.49 -5.20
CA ILE A 103 21.65 -14.11 -5.70
C ILE A 103 22.46 -14.80 -4.59
N THR A 104 22.28 -14.38 -3.33
CA THR A 104 22.93 -14.96 -2.16
C THR A 104 22.04 -15.95 -1.40
N ASN A 105 20.76 -16.07 -1.76
CA ASN A 105 19.77 -16.90 -1.09
C ASN A 105 18.70 -17.37 -2.08
N GLU A 106 19.03 -18.37 -2.90
CA GLU A 106 18.14 -18.82 -3.99
C GLU A 106 16.83 -19.43 -3.46
N ASN A 107 16.90 -20.14 -2.33
CA ASN A 107 15.78 -20.86 -1.72
C ASN A 107 15.52 -20.36 -0.28
N PRO A 108 14.80 -19.24 -0.12
CA PRO A 108 14.49 -18.69 1.19
C PRO A 108 13.68 -19.68 2.03
N ALA A 109 14.05 -19.84 3.31
CA ALA A 109 13.36 -20.74 4.23
C ALA A 109 11.92 -20.31 4.56
N ASN A 110 11.64 -19.01 4.47
CA ASN A 110 10.29 -18.46 4.68
C ASN A 110 9.97 -17.41 3.60
N PRO A 111 9.51 -17.83 2.41
CA PRO A 111 9.08 -16.91 1.37
C PRO A 111 7.87 -16.11 1.84
N ALA A 112 7.78 -14.84 1.43
CA ALA A 112 6.57 -14.06 1.71
C ALA A 112 5.36 -14.67 0.99
N PRO A 113 4.20 -14.79 1.67
CA PRO A 113 2.99 -15.27 1.03
C PRO A 113 2.49 -14.24 0.02
N ALA A 114 1.78 -14.71 -1.01
CA ALA A 114 1.13 -13.82 -1.98
C ALA A 114 0.00 -12.98 -1.35
N GLN A 115 -0.58 -13.48 -0.25
CA GLN A 115 -1.66 -12.82 0.47
C GLN A 115 -1.42 -12.84 1.98
N LEU A 116 -1.87 -11.78 2.63
CA LEU A 116 -2.00 -11.68 4.07
C LEU A 116 -3.48 -11.55 4.42
N THR A 117 -3.86 -11.86 5.66
CA THR A 117 -5.24 -11.73 6.13
C THR A 117 -5.32 -10.62 7.15
N MET A 118 -6.18 -9.62 6.91
CA MET A 118 -6.39 -8.51 7.82
C MET A 118 -6.91 -9.02 9.17
N PRO A 119 -6.24 -8.71 10.30
CA PRO A 119 -6.70 -9.15 11.62
C PRO A 119 -8.08 -8.57 11.97
N ASP A 120 -8.88 -9.37 12.66
CA ASP A 120 -10.12 -8.89 13.27
C ASP A 120 -9.84 -8.45 14.71
N PHE A 121 -9.59 -7.16 14.90
CA PHE A 121 -9.24 -6.60 16.20
C PHE A 121 -10.42 -6.60 17.17
N SER A 122 -11.66 -6.80 16.72
CA SER A 122 -12.79 -6.98 17.63
C SER A 122 -12.69 -8.28 18.44
N LYS A 123 -11.85 -9.21 18.00
CA LYS A 123 -11.57 -10.47 18.69
C LYS A 123 -10.33 -10.33 19.57
N SER A 124 -10.34 -11.06 20.68
CA SER A 124 -9.15 -11.24 21.51
C SER A 124 -8.03 -11.91 20.71
N SER A 125 -6.82 -11.36 20.78
CA SER A 125 -5.59 -11.98 20.26
C SER A 125 -5.03 -13.07 21.17
N GLY A 126 -5.74 -13.43 22.25
CA GLY A 126 -5.24 -14.24 23.36
C GLY A 126 -4.62 -13.41 24.49
N GLY A 127 -4.31 -14.06 25.62
CA GLY A 127 -3.77 -13.40 26.81
C GLY A 127 -4.79 -12.48 27.50
N PHE A 128 -4.33 -11.31 27.98
CA PHE A 128 -5.18 -10.30 28.64
C PHE A 128 -5.85 -9.31 27.68
N GLY A 129 -5.53 -9.37 26.37
CA GLY A 129 -6.13 -8.48 25.38
C GLY A 129 -7.56 -8.90 25.04
N ILE A 130 -8.53 -8.02 25.26
CA ILE A 130 -9.96 -8.32 25.04
C ILE A 130 -10.47 -8.01 23.62
N GLY A 131 -9.66 -7.33 22.80
CA GLY A 131 -10.06 -6.83 21.47
C GLY A 131 -10.75 -5.47 21.54
N ALA A 132 -10.77 -4.76 20.41
CA ALA A 132 -11.45 -3.50 20.20
C ALA A 132 -11.96 -3.38 18.76
N SER A 133 -13.20 -2.94 18.60
CA SER A 133 -13.77 -2.63 17.28
C SER A 133 -13.28 -1.27 16.79
N GLY A 134 -13.08 -1.15 15.49
CA GLY A 134 -12.79 0.12 14.81
C GLY A 134 -13.45 0.14 13.43
N SER A 135 -13.83 1.32 12.93
CA SER A 135 -14.35 1.49 11.57
C SER A 135 -13.71 2.71 10.92
N SER A 136 -13.34 2.56 9.65
CA SER A 136 -12.65 3.59 8.85
C SER A 136 -11.39 4.14 9.53
N VAL A 137 -10.62 3.26 10.20
CA VAL A 137 -9.44 3.64 10.98
C VAL A 137 -8.20 3.60 10.07
N PRO A 138 -7.37 4.66 10.01
CA PRO A 138 -6.10 4.60 9.31
C PRO A 138 -5.16 3.63 10.05
N MET A 139 -4.55 2.71 9.32
CA MET A 139 -3.53 1.80 9.82
C MET A 139 -2.31 1.83 8.91
N TYR A 140 -1.16 1.41 9.41
CA TYR A 140 0.11 1.54 8.71
C TYR A 140 0.72 0.16 8.51
N LEU A 141 0.67 -0.34 7.28
CA LEU A 141 1.38 -1.56 6.90
C LEU A 141 2.86 -1.20 6.75
N ALA A 142 3.65 -1.66 7.70
CA ALA A 142 5.06 -1.36 7.81
C ALA A 142 5.89 -2.62 7.49
N VAL A 143 6.92 -2.43 6.66
CA VAL A 143 7.92 -3.45 6.36
C VAL A 143 9.27 -2.95 6.84
N LEU A 144 9.82 -3.62 7.85
CA LEU A 144 11.19 -3.40 8.33
C LEU A 144 12.10 -4.40 7.62
N GLU A 145 12.95 -3.88 6.74
CA GLU A 145 13.87 -4.65 5.89
C GLU A 145 15.30 -4.59 6.43
N GLU A 146 15.97 -5.74 6.43
CA GLU A 146 17.40 -5.91 6.63
C GLU A 146 18.09 -6.00 5.28
N TRP A 147 19.17 -5.23 5.09
CA TRP A 147 19.91 -5.22 3.84
C TRP A 147 21.39 -4.92 4.06
N ASP A 148 22.19 -5.20 3.04
CA ASP A 148 23.62 -4.90 3.06
C ASP A 148 24.13 -4.49 1.68
N GLU A 149 25.25 -3.80 1.68
CA GLU A 149 25.95 -3.34 0.49
C GLU A 149 27.46 -3.65 0.57
N CYS A 150 28.19 -3.35 -0.50
CA CYS A 150 29.64 -3.63 -0.52
C CYS A 150 30.48 -2.68 0.36
N ALA A 151 29.87 -1.64 0.94
CA ALA A 151 30.55 -0.75 1.88
C ALA A 151 30.62 -1.40 3.27
N PRO A 152 31.78 -1.34 3.96
CA PRO A 152 31.91 -1.95 5.27
C PRO A 152 31.08 -1.19 6.31
N THR A 153 30.30 -1.93 7.10
CA THR A 153 29.45 -1.40 8.18
C THR A 153 29.56 -2.25 9.45
N LEU A 154 29.18 -1.66 10.59
CA LEU A 154 29.02 -2.40 11.83
C LEU A 154 27.59 -2.98 11.87
N GLY A 155 27.45 -4.22 11.39
CA GLY A 155 26.16 -4.90 11.29
C GLY A 155 25.37 -4.52 10.03
N GLN A 156 24.20 -5.12 9.84
CA GLN A 156 23.37 -4.89 8.66
C GLN A 156 22.67 -3.53 8.72
N HIS A 157 22.33 -3.00 7.54
CA HIS A 157 21.46 -1.85 7.42
C HIS A 157 20.01 -2.26 7.65
N PHE A 158 19.22 -1.29 8.11
CA PHE A 158 17.77 -1.44 8.25
C PHE A 158 17.06 -0.28 7.56
N SER A 159 15.93 -0.56 6.90
CA SER A 159 15.03 0.49 6.40
C SER A 159 13.57 0.14 6.62
N LEU A 160 12.74 1.18 6.70
CA LEU A 160 11.30 1.05 6.89
C LEU A 160 10.56 1.54 5.64
N ALA A 161 9.67 0.70 5.11
CA ALA A 161 8.68 1.07 4.11
C ALA A 161 7.28 1.04 4.72
N VAL A 162 6.42 1.99 4.36
CA VAL A 162 5.09 2.13 4.98
C VAL A 162 4.05 2.47 3.92
N ASN A 163 2.95 1.72 3.90
CA ASN A 163 1.72 2.12 3.22
C ASN A 163 0.61 2.33 4.25
N THR A 164 -0.17 3.39 4.08
CA THR A 164 -1.36 3.68 4.91
C THR A 164 -2.56 2.97 4.32
N LEU A 165 -3.31 2.24 5.14
CA LEU A 165 -4.50 1.48 4.79
C LEU A 165 -5.71 2.01 5.58
N ILE A 166 -6.91 1.68 5.13
CA ILE A 166 -8.15 2.00 5.83
C ILE A 166 -8.76 0.69 6.34
N TYR A 167 -8.73 0.51 7.65
CA TYR A 167 -9.32 -0.64 8.32
C TYR A 167 -10.83 -0.51 8.45
N ASN A 168 -11.55 -1.54 8.00
CA ASN A 168 -13.01 -1.63 8.17
C ASN A 168 -13.75 -0.39 7.66
N GLY A 169 -13.37 0.09 6.47
CA GLY A 169 -14.01 1.21 5.77
C GLY A 169 -15.10 0.75 4.80
N THR A 170 -15.91 1.69 4.33
CA THR A 170 -16.88 1.46 3.26
C THR A 170 -16.30 1.91 1.93
N SER A 171 -16.34 1.06 0.91
CA SER A 171 -15.91 1.45 -0.44
C SER A 171 -16.87 2.51 -0.99
N THR A 172 -16.40 3.74 -1.17
CA THR A 172 -17.13 4.72 -2.00
C THR A 172 -16.86 4.39 -3.45
N THR A 173 -17.69 3.52 -4.05
CA THR A 173 -17.80 3.44 -5.51
C THR A 173 -18.34 4.78 -5.99
N THR A 174 -17.46 5.67 -6.44
CA THR A 174 -17.88 6.85 -7.21
C THR A 174 -18.40 6.32 -8.55
N PRO A 175 -19.71 6.45 -8.87
CA PRO A 175 -20.19 6.09 -10.19
C PRO A 175 -19.57 7.08 -11.17
N SER A 176 -18.81 6.59 -12.13
CA SER A 176 -18.40 7.41 -13.27
C SER A 176 -19.67 7.82 -14.03
N SER A 177 -20.02 9.10 -13.95
CA SER A 177 -21.08 9.75 -14.74
C SER A 177 -20.64 10.02 -16.16
#